data_AF-V4BY90-F1
#
_entry.id   AF-V4BY90-F1
#
_cell.length_a   1.000
_cell.length_b   1.000
_cell.length_c   1.000
_cell.angle_alpha   90.00
_cell.angle_beta   90.00
_cell.angle_gamma   90.00
#
_symmetry.space_group_name_H-M   'P 1'
#
loop_
_entity.id
_entity.type
_entity.pdbx_description
1 polymer ?
#
loop_
_entity_poly.entity_id
_entity_poly.type
_entity_poly.pdbx_seq_one_letter_code
_entity_poly.pdbx_strand_id
1 'polypeptide(L)'
;TLSVSEEVRQALHEHGPVVALESTIITHGMPYPHNIKTGLEVEDIIRKNGCIPATIGVLDGRVHVGLDKTQLEQLGSKGKDLVKISRRDFPYVLAKETQGVCVATFGQDKDFPAFFVPSSGLKAPYNIRDEIEAAEMIYNGQNKMKLDSGILIGVPLPDSYNEYGQQIETAIDTALHEV
;
A
#
# COMPACT_ATOMS: atom_id res chain seq x y z
N THR A 1 13.42 11.39 15.86
CA THR A 1 14.01 10.11 16.34
C THR A 1 13.18 8.95 15.81
N LEU A 2 13.83 7.84 15.47
CA LEU A 2 13.21 6.61 14.94
C LEU A 2 13.08 5.56 16.06
N SER A 3 11.93 4.89 16.13
CA SER A 3 11.64 3.75 17.01
C SER A 3 11.24 2.56 16.14
N VAL A 4 11.87 1.42 16.34
CA VAL A 4 11.56 0.17 15.63
C VAL A 4 11.16 -0.85 16.68
N SER A 5 10.02 -1.53 16.49
CA SER A 5 9.56 -2.57 17.41
C SER A 5 10.58 -3.71 17.50
N GLU A 6 10.58 -4.43 18.62
CA GLU A 6 11.52 -5.55 18.82
C GLU A 6 11.28 -6.65 17.77
N GLU A 7 10.01 -6.94 17.48
CA GLU A 7 9.63 -7.96 16.49
C GLU A 7 10.17 -7.63 15.09
N VAL A 8 10.02 -6.37 14.64
CA VAL A 8 10.55 -5.94 13.34
C VAL A 8 12.07 -5.95 13.35
N ARG A 9 12.70 -5.51 14.44
CA ARG A 9 14.17 -5.52 14.56
C ARG A 9 14.73 -6.93 14.47
N GLN A 10 14.10 -7.88 15.18
CA GLN A 10 14.50 -9.27 15.17
C GLN A 10 14.35 -9.88 13.77
N ALA A 11 13.20 -9.67 13.12
CA ALA A 11 12.96 -10.15 11.77
C ALA A 11 14.03 -9.63 10.78
N LEU A 12 14.36 -8.34 10.84
CA LEU A 12 15.40 -7.77 9.99
C LEU A 12 16.80 -8.34 10.30
N HIS A 13 17.14 -8.55 11.57
CA HIS A 13 18.41 -9.16 11.98
C HIS A 13 18.53 -10.60 11.50
N GLU A 14 17.43 -11.34 11.46
CA GLU A 14 17.35 -12.73 10.98
C GLU A 14 17.16 -12.84 9.46
N HIS A 15 17.17 -11.72 8.73
CA HIS A 15 16.83 -11.66 7.30
C HIS A 15 15.43 -12.23 6.97
N GLY A 16 14.50 -12.15 7.92
CA GLY A 16 13.10 -12.52 7.75
C GLY A 16 12.28 -11.48 6.97
N PRO A 17 11.15 -11.90 6.37
CA PRO A 17 10.32 -11.03 5.56
C PRO A 17 9.49 -10.05 6.43
N VAL A 18 9.58 -8.76 6.09
CA VAL A 18 8.84 -7.68 6.75
C VAL A 18 7.99 -6.94 5.71
N VAL A 19 6.71 -6.72 6.02
CA VAL A 19 5.78 -5.96 5.16
C VAL A 19 5.44 -4.65 5.84
N ALA A 20 5.90 -3.54 5.28
CA ALA A 20 5.56 -2.21 5.77
C ALA A 20 4.13 -1.83 5.40
N LEU A 21 3.39 -1.26 6.36
CA LEU A 21 2.03 -0.75 6.16
C LEU A 21 1.96 0.75 6.47
N GLU A 22 1.13 1.48 5.75
CA GLU A 22 0.87 2.89 6.05
C GLU A 22 -0.18 3.07 7.15
N SER A 23 -0.10 4.20 7.87
CA SER A 23 -1.10 4.60 8.87
C SER A 23 -2.19 5.54 8.30
N THR A 24 -2.08 6.01 7.06
CA THR A 24 -3.06 6.94 6.47
C THR A 24 -4.41 6.29 6.25
N ILE A 25 -4.45 5.05 5.76
CA ILE A 25 -5.69 4.27 5.64
C ILE A 25 -6.44 4.14 6.98
N ILE A 26 -5.69 4.00 8.07
CA ILE A 26 -6.24 3.85 9.44
C ILE A 26 -6.74 5.20 9.99
N THR A 27 -6.06 6.30 9.67
CA THR A 27 -6.36 7.61 10.28
C THR A 27 -7.36 8.45 9.45
N HIS A 28 -7.29 8.35 8.13
CA HIS A 28 -8.03 9.21 7.21
C HIS A 28 -8.79 8.44 6.13
N GLY A 29 -8.40 7.20 5.84
CA GLY A 29 -8.98 6.41 4.75
C GLY A 29 -10.30 5.72 5.11
N MET A 30 -10.52 5.41 6.39
CA MET A 30 -11.70 4.66 6.84
C MET A 30 -12.31 5.28 8.11
N PRO A 31 -13.64 5.15 8.32
CA PRO A 31 -14.29 5.63 9.52
C PRO A 31 -13.97 4.74 10.74
N TYR A 32 -13.88 5.36 11.91
CA TYR A 32 -13.86 4.63 13.19
C TYR A 32 -15.21 3.94 13.46
N PRO A 33 -15.24 2.70 14.01
CA PRO A 33 -14.11 1.85 14.42
C PRO A 33 -13.57 0.91 13.34
N HIS A 34 -14.12 0.95 12.12
CA HIS A 34 -13.76 0.03 11.04
C HIS A 34 -12.29 0.15 10.64
N ASN A 35 -11.75 1.36 10.67
CA ASN A 35 -10.34 1.64 10.40
C ASN A 35 -9.35 0.78 11.21
N ILE A 36 -9.55 0.66 12.53
CA ILE A 36 -8.70 -0.14 13.42
C ILE A 36 -8.90 -1.62 13.14
N LYS A 37 -10.16 -2.06 12.99
CA LYS A 37 -10.48 -3.44 12.68
C LYS A 37 -9.79 -3.90 11.39
N THR A 38 -9.90 -3.10 10.32
CA THR A 38 -9.25 -3.40 9.05
C THR A 38 -7.72 -3.39 9.16
N GLY A 39 -7.14 -2.42 9.88
CA GLY A 39 -5.70 -2.41 10.14
C GLY A 39 -5.21 -3.70 10.80
N LEU A 40 -5.89 -4.17 11.85
CA LEU A 40 -5.56 -5.41 12.53
C LEU A 40 -5.77 -6.65 11.66
N GLU A 41 -6.85 -6.71 10.88
CA GLU A 41 -7.11 -7.82 9.95
C GLU A 41 -6.03 -7.94 8.87
N VAL A 42 -5.53 -6.81 8.35
CA VAL A 42 -4.41 -6.79 7.39
C VAL A 42 -3.12 -7.30 8.03
N GLU A 43 -2.80 -6.89 9.26
CA GLU A 43 -1.64 -7.41 9.98
C GLU A 43 -1.75 -8.93 10.20
N ASP A 44 -2.93 -9.45 10.54
CA ASP A 44 -3.18 -10.87 10.70
C ASP A 44 -3.01 -11.66 9.39
N ILE A 45 -3.42 -11.09 8.25
CA ILE A 45 -3.22 -11.70 6.93
C ILE A 45 -1.73 -11.82 6.62
N ILE A 46 -0.94 -10.78 6.89
CA ILE A 46 0.52 -10.79 6.69
C ILE A 46 1.17 -11.87 7.56
N ARG A 47 0.78 -11.97 8.83
CA ARG A 47 1.28 -12.98 9.76
C ARG A 47 0.96 -14.41 9.30
N LYS A 48 -0.26 -14.64 8.81
CA LYS A 48 -0.67 -15.95 8.26
C LYS A 48 0.14 -16.36 7.03
N ASN A 49 0.69 -15.40 6.30
CA ASN A 49 1.60 -15.64 5.17
C ASN A 49 3.08 -15.69 5.58
N GLY A 50 3.38 -15.84 6.88
CA GLY A 50 4.74 -16.02 7.39
C GLY A 50 5.60 -14.75 7.41
N CYS A 51 4.97 -13.58 7.29
CA CYS A 51 5.64 -12.28 7.28
C CYS A 51 5.38 -11.50 8.58
N ILE A 52 6.27 -10.57 8.91
CA ILE A 52 6.09 -9.64 10.03
C ILE A 52 5.50 -8.31 9.51
N PRO A 53 4.31 -7.88 9.95
CA PRO A 53 3.77 -6.58 9.60
C PRO A 53 4.52 -5.46 10.34
N ALA A 54 4.74 -4.36 9.66
CA ALA A 54 5.35 -3.16 10.22
C ALA A 54 4.50 -1.94 9.86
N THR A 55 3.40 -1.71 10.57
CA THR A 55 2.64 -0.46 10.41
C THR A 55 3.49 0.73 10.87
N ILE A 56 3.59 1.75 10.02
CA ILE A 56 4.45 2.93 10.23
C ILE A 56 3.59 4.15 10.52
N GLY A 57 3.93 4.85 11.61
CA GLY A 57 3.25 6.07 12.03
C GLY A 57 4.14 7.03 12.80
N VAL A 58 3.64 8.25 13.03
CA VAL A 58 4.32 9.25 13.86
C VAL A 58 3.48 9.50 15.11
N LEU A 59 4.08 9.26 16.27
CA LEU A 59 3.47 9.45 17.59
C LEU A 59 4.39 10.33 18.41
N ASP A 60 3.87 11.43 18.96
CA ASP A 60 4.61 12.38 19.81
C ASP A 60 5.94 12.84 19.21
N GLY A 61 5.94 13.14 17.90
CA GLY A 61 7.13 13.59 17.16
C GLY A 61 8.18 12.52 16.87
N ARG A 62 7.85 11.24 17.15
CA ARG A 62 8.73 10.08 16.92
C ARG A 62 8.14 9.15 15.86
N VAL A 63 8.96 8.76 14.90
CA VAL A 63 8.59 7.77 13.88
C VAL A 63 8.65 6.39 14.52
N HIS A 64 7.59 5.62 14.35
CA HIS A 64 7.49 4.24 14.83
C HIS A 64 7.34 3.30 13.64
N VAL A 65 8.12 2.22 13.63
CA VAL A 65 8.06 1.14 12.65
C VAL A 65 7.65 -0.14 13.38
N GLY A 66 6.45 -0.63 13.09
CA GLY A 66 5.80 -1.66 13.89
C GLY A 66 5.05 -1.05 15.07
N LEU A 67 3.87 -0.51 14.81
CA LEU A 67 2.97 -0.04 15.87
C LEU A 67 2.38 -1.23 16.63
N ASP A 68 2.24 -1.10 17.94
CA ASP A 68 1.44 -2.04 18.72
C ASP A 68 -0.07 -1.73 18.60
N LYS A 69 -0.90 -2.65 19.09
CA LYS A 69 -2.37 -2.50 19.06
C LYS A 69 -2.85 -1.22 19.75
N THR A 70 -2.27 -0.86 20.89
CA THR A 70 -2.64 0.34 21.65
C THR A 70 -2.31 1.60 20.85
N GLN A 71 -1.16 1.62 20.19
CA GLN A 71 -0.72 2.73 19.34
C GLN A 71 -1.58 2.85 18.08
N LEU A 72 -1.97 1.73 17.47
CA LEU A 72 -2.92 1.69 16.37
C LEU A 72 -4.29 2.25 16.78
N GLU A 73 -4.81 1.83 17.94
CA GLU A 73 -6.06 2.34 18.51
C GLU A 73 -5.98 3.85 18.82
N GLN A 74 -4.84 4.32 19.35
CA GLN A 74 -4.59 5.73 19.59
C GLN A 74 -4.63 6.55 18.29
N LEU A 75 -4.06 6.04 17.19
CA LEU A 75 -4.11 6.73 15.90
C LEU A 75 -5.52 6.67 15.28
N GLY A 76 -6.13 5.50 15.27
CA GLY A 76 -7.44 5.29 14.66
C GLY A 76 -8.58 6.04 15.36
N SER A 77 -8.49 6.23 16.68
CA SER A 77 -9.49 7.00 17.45
C SER A 77 -9.38 8.51 17.27
N LYS A 78 -8.18 9.04 17.02
CA LYS A 78 -7.96 10.47 16.76
C LYS A 78 -8.28 10.87 15.32
N GLY A 79 -8.21 9.94 14.38
CA GLY A 79 -8.71 10.09 13.01
C GLY A 79 -8.27 11.40 12.33
N LYS A 80 -9.25 12.21 11.89
CA LYS A 80 -9.05 13.48 11.17
C LYS A 80 -8.40 14.60 11.99
N ASP A 81 -8.29 14.45 13.31
CA ASP A 81 -7.58 15.42 14.15
C ASP A 81 -6.05 15.28 14.03
N LEU A 82 -5.58 14.24 13.32
CA LEU A 82 -4.18 14.02 13.03
C LEU A 82 -3.75 14.72 11.74
N VAL A 83 -2.50 15.18 11.70
CA VAL A 83 -1.92 15.77 10.49
C VAL A 83 -1.55 14.67 9.51
N LYS A 84 -2.16 14.67 8.32
CA LYS A 84 -1.73 13.84 7.19
C LYS A 84 -0.35 14.28 6.71
N ILE A 85 0.64 13.41 6.87
CA ILE A 85 2.01 13.66 6.37
C ILE A 85 2.14 13.03 4.99
N SER A 86 2.34 13.85 3.97
CA SER A 86 2.62 13.41 2.60
C SER A 86 3.95 13.98 2.14
N ARG A 87 4.69 13.24 1.33
CA ARG A 87 5.88 13.75 0.62
C ARG A 87 5.56 14.76 -0.48
N ARG A 88 4.25 15.02 -0.73
CA ARG A 88 3.64 15.78 -1.83
C ARG A 88 4.05 15.22 -3.21
N ASP A 89 3.02 14.88 -3.98
CA ASP A 89 3.06 14.52 -5.41
C ASP A 89 3.09 13.02 -5.80
N PHE A 90 2.33 12.16 -5.14
CA PHE A 90 2.07 10.80 -5.65
C PHE A 90 1.23 10.76 -6.96
N PRO A 91 0.21 11.62 -7.17
CA PRO A 91 -0.52 11.69 -8.44
C PRO A 91 0.32 12.22 -9.61
N TYR A 92 1.38 12.99 -9.32
CA TYR A 92 2.32 13.50 -10.33
C TYR A 92 3.17 12.38 -10.95
N VAL A 93 3.44 11.31 -10.20
CA VAL A 93 4.28 10.18 -10.63
C VAL A 93 3.60 9.34 -11.71
N LEU A 94 2.27 9.14 -11.63
CA LEU A 94 1.52 8.43 -12.68
C LEU A 94 1.40 9.25 -13.97
N ALA A 95 1.31 10.58 -13.88
CA ALA A 95 1.26 11.46 -15.05
C ALA A 95 2.64 11.69 -15.71
N LYS A 96 3.73 11.23 -15.09
CA LYS A 96 5.11 11.43 -15.53
C LYS A 96 5.91 10.13 -15.41
N GLU A 97 5.75 9.25 -16.40
CA GLU A 97 6.65 8.11 -16.73
C GLU A 97 8.15 8.53 -16.75
N THR A 98 8.42 9.83 -16.79
CA THR A 98 9.73 10.48 -16.83
C THR A 98 10.55 10.49 -15.54
N GLN A 99 10.03 10.00 -14.39
CA GLN A 99 10.79 10.00 -13.12
C GLN A 99 11.43 8.64 -12.75
N GLY A 100 11.41 7.67 -13.67
CA GLY A 100 12.16 6.41 -13.51
C GLY A 100 11.54 5.40 -12.54
N VAL A 101 10.30 5.60 -12.09
CA VAL A 101 9.55 4.61 -11.30
C VAL A 101 9.07 3.51 -12.24
N CYS A 102 9.50 2.27 -11.97
CA CYS A 102 8.99 1.11 -12.71
C CYS A 102 7.52 0.86 -12.29
N VAL A 103 6.64 0.71 -13.28
CA VAL A 103 5.23 0.40 -13.08
C VAL A 103 4.93 -0.93 -13.78
N ALA A 104 4.26 -1.84 -13.10
CA ALA A 104 3.83 -3.12 -13.63
C ALA A 104 2.45 -3.51 -13.12
N THR A 105 1.73 -4.31 -13.90
CA THR A 105 0.49 -4.98 -13.46
C THR A 105 0.80 -6.39 -12.98
N PHE A 106 0.20 -6.82 -11.87
CA PHE A 106 0.22 -8.23 -11.46
C PHE A 106 -0.88 -9.01 -12.19
N GLY A 107 -0.51 -10.08 -12.87
CA GLY A 107 -1.40 -10.94 -13.64
C GLY A 107 -0.93 -11.21 -15.08
N GLN A 108 -1.84 -11.77 -15.88
CA GLN A 108 -1.57 -12.14 -17.27
C GLN A 108 -1.68 -10.96 -18.25
N ASP A 109 -2.46 -9.93 -17.90
CA ASP A 109 -2.64 -8.73 -18.71
C ASP A 109 -1.77 -7.57 -18.20
N LYS A 110 -1.51 -6.61 -19.08
CA LYS A 110 -0.88 -5.32 -18.79
C LYS A 110 -1.87 -4.22 -18.43
N ASP A 111 -3.18 -4.47 -18.51
CA ASP A 111 -4.17 -3.49 -18.05
C ASP A 111 -3.93 -3.12 -16.58
N PHE A 112 -3.79 -1.84 -16.27
CA PHE A 112 -3.50 -1.36 -14.93
C PHE A 112 -4.81 -1.21 -14.15
N PRO A 113 -4.93 -1.69 -12.91
CA PRO A 113 -6.18 -1.61 -12.17
C PRO A 113 -6.50 -0.18 -11.72
N ALA A 114 -7.78 0.18 -11.78
CA ALA A 114 -8.30 1.48 -11.31
C ALA A 114 -8.93 1.36 -9.91
N PHE A 115 -8.16 0.81 -8.97
CA PHE A 115 -8.50 0.67 -7.54
C PHE A 115 -9.77 -0.16 -7.25
N PHE A 116 -10.96 0.38 -7.49
CA PHE A 116 -12.23 -0.30 -7.27
C PHE A 116 -12.60 -1.26 -8.41
N VAL A 117 -12.06 -1.04 -9.61
CA VAL A 117 -12.28 -1.91 -10.77
C VAL A 117 -10.94 -2.51 -11.23
N PRO A 118 -10.96 -3.75 -11.75
CA PRO A 118 -9.73 -4.47 -12.12
C PRO A 118 -9.05 -3.91 -13.37
N SER A 119 -9.72 -3.08 -14.17
CA SER A 119 -9.21 -2.50 -15.41
C SER A 119 -9.44 -0.99 -15.43
N SER A 120 -8.42 -0.24 -15.83
CA SER A 120 -8.50 1.20 -16.10
C SER A 120 -8.58 1.50 -17.60
N GLY A 121 -8.33 0.49 -18.45
CA GLY A 121 -8.10 0.65 -19.88
C GLY A 121 -6.72 1.23 -20.23
N LEU A 122 -5.90 1.60 -19.24
CA LEU A 122 -4.52 2.02 -19.41
C LEU A 122 -3.59 0.82 -19.24
N LYS A 123 -2.54 0.74 -20.04
CA LYS A 123 -1.58 -0.38 -19.99
C LYS A 123 -0.32 0.02 -19.24
N ALA A 124 0.09 -0.80 -18.27
CA ALA A 124 1.43 -0.75 -17.73
C ALA A 124 2.47 -1.22 -18.79
N PRO A 125 3.72 -0.75 -18.70
CA PRO A 125 4.80 -1.21 -19.58
C PRO A 125 5.02 -2.74 -19.52
N TYR A 126 4.87 -3.30 -18.32
CA TYR A 126 5.11 -4.71 -18.02
C TYR A 126 3.97 -5.32 -17.21
N ASN A 127 3.84 -6.64 -17.29
CA ASN A 127 3.06 -7.43 -16.36
C ASN A 127 3.97 -8.44 -15.65
N ILE A 128 3.55 -8.87 -14.46
CA ILE A 128 4.24 -9.80 -13.58
C ILE A 128 3.26 -10.94 -13.29
N ARG A 129 3.63 -12.18 -13.60
CA ARG A 129 2.70 -13.31 -13.59
C ARG A 129 2.47 -13.89 -12.21
N ASP A 130 3.48 -13.80 -11.36
CA ASP A 130 3.49 -14.38 -10.02
C ASP A 130 4.43 -13.62 -9.07
N GLU A 131 4.38 -13.98 -7.79
CA GLU A 131 5.18 -13.38 -6.72
C GLU A 131 6.69 -13.62 -6.88
N ILE A 132 7.10 -14.69 -7.58
CA ILE A 132 8.51 -14.99 -7.83
C ILE A 132 9.06 -14.00 -8.85
N GLU A 133 8.35 -13.80 -9.95
CA GLU A 133 8.70 -12.80 -10.97
C GLU A 133 8.70 -11.37 -10.38
N ALA A 134 7.78 -11.08 -9.46
CA ALA A 134 7.80 -9.81 -8.71
C ALA A 134 9.11 -9.64 -7.92
N ALA A 135 9.50 -10.66 -7.15
CA ALA A 135 10.71 -10.66 -6.35
C ALA A 135 11.98 -10.55 -7.22
N GLU A 136 12.03 -11.29 -8.33
CA GLU A 136 13.14 -11.21 -9.29
C GLU A 136 13.28 -9.82 -9.91
N MET A 137 12.16 -9.20 -10.29
CA MET A 137 12.16 -7.84 -10.83
C MET A 137 12.70 -6.83 -9.81
N ILE A 138 12.27 -6.92 -8.55
CA ILE A 138 12.78 -6.07 -7.46
C ILE A 138 14.27 -6.30 -7.24
N TYR A 139 14.70 -7.57 -7.12
CA TYR A 139 16.09 -7.94 -6.89
C TYR A 139 17.00 -7.45 -8.01
N ASN A 140 16.61 -7.65 -9.27
CA ASN A 140 17.38 -7.22 -10.43
C ASN A 140 17.44 -5.69 -10.55
N GLY A 141 16.33 -5.00 -10.28
CA GLY A 141 16.27 -3.54 -10.26
C GLY A 141 17.27 -2.93 -9.27
N GLN A 142 17.32 -3.48 -8.05
CA GLN A 142 18.23 -3.02 -7.01
C GLN A 142 19.70 -3.44 -7.26
N ASN A 143 19.95 -4.72 -7.55
CA ASN A 143 21.31 -5.26 -7.54
C ASN A 143 22.05 -5.13 -8.87
N LYS A 144 21.34 -5.27 -10.01
CA LYS A 144 21.95 -5.22 -11.34
C LYS A 144 21.86 -3.82 -11.94
N MET A 145 20.70 -3.19 -11.81
CA MET A 145 20.44 -1.88 -12.42
C MET A 145 20.73 -0.70 -11.47
N LYS A 146 20.89 -0.97 -10.16
CA LYS A 146 21.15 0.05 -9.12
C LYS A 146 20.10 1.17 -9.13
N LEU A 147 18.83 0.81 -9.33
CA LEU A 147 17.73 1.77 -9.28
C LEU A 147 17.53 2.25 -7.85
N ASP A 148 17.46 3.58 -7.68
CA ASP A 148 17.18 4.24 -6.39
C ASP A 148 15.68 4.60 -6.23
N SER A 149 14.86 4.12 -7.16
CA SER A 149 13.41 4.34 -7.20
C SER A 149 12.65 3.11 -6.70
N GLY A 150 11.44 3.34 -6.17
CA GLY A 150 10.50 2.27 -5.90
C GLY A 150 9.96 1.62 -7.17
N ILE A 151 9.28 0.48 -7.00
CA ILE A 151 8.53 -0.21 -8.05
C ILE A 151 7.06 -0.23 -7.63
N LEU A 152 6.17 0.18 -8.53
CA LEU A 152 4.73 0.14 -8.34
C LEU A 152 4.16 -1.10 -9.03
N ILE A 153 3.50 -1.96 -8.27
CA ILE A 153 2.80 -3.14 -8.79
C ILE A 153 1.31 -2.92 -8.56
N GLY A 154 0.55 -2.77 -9.66
CA GLY A 154 -0.90 -2.73 -9.63
C GLY A 154 -1.46 -4.14 -9.54
N VAL A 155 -2.05 -4.50 -8.40
CA VAL A 155 -2.70 -5.79 -8.19
C VAL A 155 -4.21 -5.62 -8.41
N PRO A 156 -4.81 -6.27 -9.43
CA PRO A 156 -6.25 -6.17 -9.69
C PRO A 156 -7.08 -6.67 -8.51
N LEU A 157 -8.22 -6.00 -8.29
CA LEU A 157 -9.21 -6.46 -7.32
C LEU A 157 -9.73 -7.85 -7.73
N PRO A 158 -9.93 -8.80 -6.80
CA PRO A 158 -10.48 -10.10 -7.13
C PRO A 158 -11.87 -10.03 -7.76
N ASP A 159 -12.15 -10.93 -8.71
CA ASP A 159 -13.40 -10.91 -9.49
C ASP A 159 -14.67 -10.93 -8.65
N SER A 160 -14.62 -11.51 -7.45
CA SER A 160 -15.72 -11.54 -6.49
C SER A 160 -16.21 -10.16 -6.05
N TYR A 161 -15.43 -9.10 -6.27
CA TYR A 161 -15.77 -7.72 -5.92
C TYR A 161 -16.07 -6.82 -7.13
N ASN A 162 -16.00 -7.34 -8.35
CA ASN A 162 -16.16 -6.53 -9.58
C ASN A 162 -17.51 -5.80 -9.64
N GLU A 163 -18.59 -6.45 -9.23
CA GLU A 163 -19.93 -5.83 -9.22
C GLU A 163 -19.99 -4.62 -8.28
N TYR A 164 -19.44 -4.75 -7.07
CA TYR A 164 -19.32 -3.64 -6.14
C TYR A 164 -18.42 -2.53 -6.68
N GLY A 165 -17.32 -2.91 -7.34
CA GLY A 165 -16.41 -1.98 -8.01
C GLY A 165 -17.11 -1.09 -9.04
N GLN A 166 -17.94 -1.69 -9.90
CA GLN A 166 -18.69 -0.95 -10.93
C GLN A 166 -19.72 0.02 -10.34
N GLN A 167 -20.36 -0.36 -9.23
CA GLN A 167 -21.27 0.53 -8.51
C GLN A 167 -20.52 1.76 -7.97
N ILE A 168 -19.31 1.57 -7.43
CA ILE A 168 -18.46 2.66 -6.95
C ILE A 168 -18.02 3.55 -8.10
N GLU A 169 -17.59 2.98 -9.23
CA GLU A 169 -17.16 3.74 -10.40
C GLU A 169 -18.28 4.65 -10.92
N THR A 170 -19.49 4.11 -11.03
CA THR A 170 -20.68 4.88 -11.41
C THR A 170 -20.95 6.04 -10.44
N ALA A 171 -20.76 5.81 -9.13
CA ALA A 171 -20.93 6.85 -8.12
C ALA A 171 -19.85 7.93 -8.22
N ILE A 172 -18.59 7.56 -8.52
CA ILE A 172 -17.49 8.50 -8.75
C ILE A 172 -17.78 9.38 -9.96
N ASP A 173 -18.20 8.79 -11.09
CA ASP A 173 -18.55 9.52 -12.31
C ASP A 173 -19.68 10.52 -12.08
N THR A 174 -20.71 10.10 -11.34
CA THR A 174 -21.82 10.99 -10.94
C THR A 174 -21.31 12.16 -10.12
N ALA A 175 -20.50 11.90 -9.09
CA ALA A 175 -19.96 12.94 -8.21
C ALA A 175 -19.06 13.94 -8.96
N LEU A 176 -18.28 13.49 -9.96
CA LEU A 176 -17.45 14.36 -10.79
C LEU A 176 -18.28 15.30 -11.69
N HIS A 177 -19.55 14.98 -11.96
CA HIS A 177 -20.46 15.83 -12.72
C HIS A 177 -21.30 16.78 -11.84
N GLU A 178 -21.24 16.62 -10.51
CA GLU A 178 -21.93 17.46 -9.53
C GLU A 178 -21.05 18.59 -8.95
N VAL A 179 -19.76 18.62 -9.28
CA VAL A 179 -18.76 19.62 -8.82
C VAL A 179 -18.44 20.63 -9.91
#